data_AF-A0A380ZS10-F1
#
_entry.id   AF-A0A380ZS10-F1
#
_cell.length_a   1.000
_cell.length_b   1.000
_cell.length_c   1.000
_cell.angle_alpha   90.00
_cell.angle_beta   90.00
_cell.angle_gamma   90.00
#
_symmetry.space_group_name_H-M   'P 1'
#
loop_
_entity.id
_entity.type
_entity.pdbx_description
1 polymer ?
#
loop_
_entity_poly.entity_id
_entity_poly.type
_entity_poly.pdbx_seq_one_letter_code
_entity_poly.pdbx_strand_id
1 'polypeptide(L)'
;MKEVEYNCRVCGFDNYPDYFWKNDIPDYVICPRCSCESGNEDYSIEAVKRYREKWINGGADWVVPKENRTDGIRKENLKKTQ
;
A
#
# COMPACT_ATOMS: atom_id res chain seq x y z
N MET A 1 -8.03 -8.22 16.41
CA MET A 1 -6.98 -7.24 16.08
C MET A 1 -5.93 -7.98 15.27
N LYS A 2 -5.42 -7.42 14.17
CA LYS A 2 -4.28 -8.05 13.48
C LYS A 2 -3.05 -7.84 14.35
N GLU A 3 -2.33 -8.92 14.65
CA GLU A 3 -1.13 -8.84 15.47
C GLU A 3 0.03 -8.18 14.68
N VAL A 4 0.14 -8.47 13.38
CA VAL A 4 1.17 -7.92 12.48
C VAL A 4 0.59 -7.68 11.08
N GLU A 5 0.96 -6.57 10.44
CA GLU A 5 0.66 -6.26 9.04
C GLU A 5 1.96 -6.08 8.25
N TYR A 6 2.21 -6.99 7.31
CA TYR A 6 3.35 -6.93 6.37
C TYR A 6 3.01 -6.17 5.08
N ASN A 7 1.74 -5.81 4.89
CA ASN A 7 1.29 -5.13 3.69
C ASN A 7 1.22 -3.61 3.89
N CYS A 8 1.69 -2.85 2.91
CA CYS A 8 1.45 -1.41 2.84
C CYS A 8 -0.05 -1.14 2.69
N ARG A 9 -0.64 -0.35 3.60
CA ARG A 9 -2.07 0.00 3.59
C ARG A 9 -2.48 0.85 2.39
N VAL A 10 -1.55 1.65 1.84
CA VAL A 10 -1.80 2.51 0.67
C VAL A 10 -1.85 1.70 -0.61
N CYS A 11 -0.86 0.84 -0.85
CA CYS A 11 -0.64 0.27 -2.18
C CYS A 11 -0.71 -1.25 -2.24
N GLY A 12 -0.81 -1.93 -1.10
CA GLY A 12 -0.91 -3.39 -1.00
C GLY A 12 0.39 -4.16 -1.20
N PHE A 13 1.55 -3.50 -1.23
CA PHE A 13 2.85 -4.18 -1.33
C PHE A 13 3.11 -4.98 -0.05
N ASP A 14 3.38 -6.27 -0.15
CA ASP A 14 3.49 -7.23 0.95
C ASP A 14 4.80 -8.04 0.95
N ASN A 15 5.70 -7.74 0.01
CA ASN A 15 6.99 -8.43 -0.13
C ASN A 15 8.13 -7.59 0.45
N TYR A 16 8.01 -7.20 1.72
CA TYR A 16 9.04 -6.48 2.47
C TYR A 16 9.54 -7.35 3.64
N PRO A 17 10.84 -7.32 3.99
CA PRO A 17 11.36 -8.13 5.09
C PRO A 17 10.80 -7.72 6.45
N ASP A 18 10.47 -6.44 6.64
CA ASP A 18 9.92 -5.89 7.87
C ASP A 18 8.39 -5.74 7.80
N TYR A 19 7.74 -5.66 8.96
CA TYR A 19 6.31 -5.37 9.05
C TYR A 19 6.07 -3.85 9.03
N PHE A 20 4.94 -3.42 8.48
CA PHE A 20 4.54 -2.00 8.50
C PHE A 20 3.88 -1.61 9.82
N TRP A 21 3.09 -2.53 10.40
CA TRP A 21 2.35 -2.33 11.64
C TRP A 21 2.37 -3.58 12.51
N LYS A 22 2.40 -3.40 13.84
CA LYS A 22 2.27 -4.46 14.84
C LYS A 22 1.41 -3.96 16.00
N ASN A 23 0.33 -4.66 16.33
CA ASN A 23 -0.60 -4.27 17.40
C ASN A 23 -1.04 -2.79 17.31
N ASP A 24 -1.44 -2.32 16.12
CA ASP A 24 -1.82 -0.93 15.85
C ASP A 24 -0.69 0.12 16.08
N ILE A 25 0.55 -0.33 16.28
CA ILE A 25 1.74 0.53 16.35
C ILE A 25 2.49 0.44 15.02
N PRO A 26 2.81 1.58 14.37
CA PRO A 26 3.58 1.58 13.12
C PRO A 26 5.07 1.35 13.38
N ASP A 27 5.75 0.73 12.41
CA ASP A 27 7.20 0.53 12.43
C ASP A 27 7.98 1.60 11.63
N TYR A 28 7.27 2.63 11.12
CA TYR A 28 7.84 3.73 10.32
C TYR A 28 8.59 3.26 9.06
N VAL A 29 8.17 2.14 8.51
CA VAL A 29 8.73 1.58 7.27
C VAL A 29 8.24 2.40 6.08
N ILE A 30 9.20 2.85 5.26
CA ILE A 30 8.91 3.51 3.98
C ILE A 30 8.64 2.43 2.92
N CYS A 31 7.42 2.42 2.39
CA CYS A 31 7.04 1.49 1.34
C CYS A 31 7.89 1.74 0.08
N PRO A 32 8.65 0.74 -0.41
CA PRO A 32 9.51 0.91 -1.59
C PRO A 32 8.70 1.07 -2.89
N ARG A 33 7.37 0.90 -2.83
CA ARG A 33 6.51 1.00 -4.00
C ARG A 33 5.88 2.38 -4.14
N CYS A 34 5.22 2.86 -3.09
CA CYS A 34 4.43 4.10 -3.13
C CYS A 34 5.00 5.21 -2.26
N SER A 35 6.14 4.98 -1.59
CA SER A 35 6.83 5.95 -0.72
C SER A 35 6.02 6.44 0.49
N CYS A 36 4.90 5.79 0.81
CA CYS A 36 4.19 5.99 2.07
C CYS A 36 5.02 5.46 3.24
N GLU A 37 5.09 6.22 4.32
CA GLU A 37 5.67 5.78 5.58
C GLU A 37 4.57 5.24 6.50
N SER A 38 4.75 4.04 7.08
CA SER A 38 3.76 3.51 8.01
C SER A 38 3.64 4.37 9.26
N GLY A 39 2.41 4.68 9.67
CA GLY A 39 2.12 5.54 10.81
C GLY A 39 2.02 7.02 10.48
N ASN A 40 2.36 7.43 9.25
CA ASN A 40 2.25 8.82 8.81
C ASN A 40 1.09 8.99 7.83
N GLU A 41 1.31 8.70 6.54
CA GLU A 41 0.26 8.89 5.53
C GLU A 41 -0.81 7.79 5.51
N ASP A 42 -0.59 6.71 6.25
CA ASP A 42 -1.52 5.58 6.39
C ASP A 42 -2.07 5.38 7.81
N TYR A 43 -1.93 6.38 8.69
CA TYR A 43 -2.38 6.28 10.09
C TYR A 43 -3.89 6.12 10.23
N SER A 44 -4.67 6.86 9.43
CA SER A 44 -6.13 6.78 9.41
C SER A 44 -6.63 6.30 8.04
N ILE A 45 -7.84 5.72 8.02
CA ILE A 45 -8.50 5.29 6.78
C ILE A 45 -8.64 6.46 5.79
N GLU A 46 -8.92 7.66 6.29
CA GLU A 46 -9.02 8.87 5.46
C GLU A 46 -7.67 9.30 4.87
N ALA A 47 -6.60 9.21 5.66
CA ALA A 47 -5.24 9.48 5.20
C ALA A 47 -4.82 8.49 4.09
N VAL A 48 -5.08 7.19 4.31
CA VAL A 48 -4.85 6.13 3.32
C VAL A 48 -5.55 6.44 2.00
N LYS A 49 -6.84 6.78 2.05
CA LYS A 49 -7.63 7.10 0.85
C LYS A 49 -7.04 8.30 0.09
N ARG A 50 -6.79 9.40 0.80
CA ARG A 50 -6.26 10.63 0.23
C ARG A 50 -4.87 10.42 -0.41
N TYR A 51 -3.98 9.68 0.26
CA TYR A 51 -2.65 9.41 -0.27
C TYR A 51 -2.73 8.48 -1.48
N ARG A 52 -3.56 7.43 -1.40
CA ARG A 52 -3.78 6.49 -2.51
C ARG A 52 -4.32 7.20 -3.75
N GLU A 53 -5.26 8.13 -3.59
CA GLU A 53 -5.78 8.95 -4.69
C GLU A 53 -4.69 9.82 -5.33
N LYS A 54 -3.89 10.52 -4.51
CA LYS A 54 -2.76 11.32 -5.01
C LYS A 54 -1.75 10.47 -5.78
N TRP A 55 -1.39 9.32 -5.24
CA TRP A 55 -0.43 8.40 -5.86
C TRP A 55 -0.98 7.81 -7.17
N ILE A 56 -2.26 7.44 -7.22
CA ILE A 56 -2.92 6.98 -8.47
C ILE A 56 -2.96 8.10 -9.52
N ASN A 57 -3.37 9.31 -9.13
CA ASN A 57 -3.44 10.46 -10.04
C ASN A 57 -2.05 10.90 -10.54
N GLY A 58 -1.00 10.63 -9.76
CA GLY A 58 0.39 10.82 -10.15
C GLY A 58 0.96 9.72 -11.06
N GLY A 59 0.14 8.80 -11.57
CA GLY A 59 0.57 7.73 -12.46
C GLY A 59 0.77 6.37 -11.79
N ALA A 60 0.54 6.28 -10.47
CA ALA A 60 0.79 5.07 -9.68
C ALA A 60 2.21 4.52 -9.90
N ASP A 61 3.17 5.40 -10.12
CA ASP A 61 4.53 5.01 -10.44
C ASP A 61 5.12 4.22 -9.28
N TRP A 62 5.63 3.03 -9.61
CA TRP A 62 6.34 2.19 -8.68
C TRP A 62 7.79 2.64 -8.72
N VAL A 63 8.38 2.90 -7.56
CA VAL A 63 9.81 3.23 -7.48
C VAL A 63 10.69 2.04 -7.88
N VAL A 64 10.14 0.81 -7.86
CA VAL A 64 10.85 -0.42 -8.27
C VAL A 64 10.69 -0.77 -9.76
N PRO A 65 11.74 -1.34 -10.40
CA PRO A 65 11.72 -1.80 -11.78
C PRO A 65 10.56 -2.75 -12.08
N LYS A 66 10.05 -2.69 -13.31
CA LYS A 66 8.85 -3.44 -13.75
C LYS A 66 8.99 -4.96 -13.58
N GLU A 67 10.21 -5.49 -13.70
CA GLU A 67 10.52 -6.91 -13.48
C GLU A 67 10.28 -7.41 -12.05
N ASN A 68 10.27 -6.52 -11.05
CA ASN A 68 10.08 -6.86 -9.65
C ASN A 68 8.66 -6.53 -9.15
N ARG A 69 7.75 -6.18 -10.06
CA ARG A 69 6.35 -5.91 -9.74
C ARG A 69 5.60 -7.24 -9.71
N THR A 70 5.20 -7.71 -8.53
CA THR A 70 4.10 -8.67 -8.45
C THR A 70 2.84 -7.89 -8.79
N ASP A 71 2.24 -8.16 -9.96
CA ASP A 71 1.02 -7.49 -10.43
C ASP A 71 -0.19 -7.84 -9.56
N GLY A 72 -0.24 -7.26 -8.35
CA GLY A 72 -1.35 -7.34 -7.40
C GLY A 72 -2.45 -6.35 -7.71
N ILE A 73 -2.81 -6.16 -9.00
CA ILE A 73 -4.17 -5.67 -9.30
C ILE A 73 -5.06 -6.89 -9.16
N ARG A 74 -5.60 -7.10 -7.95
CA ARG A 74 -6.78 -7.92 -7.79
C ARG A 74 -7.88 -7.24 -8.60
N LYS A 75 -8.10 -7.69 -9.84
CA LYS A 75 -9.25 -7.32 -10.67
C LYS A 75 -10.49 -7.94 -10.04
N GLU A 76 -10.85 -7.54 -8.82
CA GLU A 76 -12.12 -7.92 -8.24
C GLU A 76 -13.21 -7.00 -8.79
N ASN A 77 -13.85 -7.52 -9.84
CA ASN A 77 -15.19 -7.18 -10.30
C ASN A 77 -15.39 -5.83 -11.01
N LEU A 78 -14.72 -5.64 -12.15
CA LEU A 78 -15.39 -5.03 -13.31
C LEU A 78 -16.36 -6.06 -13.90
N LYS A 79 -17.45 -6.37 -13.20
CA LYS A 79 -18.61 -6.95 -13.86
C LYS A 79 -19.20 -5.83 -14.72
N LYS A 80 -18.73 -5.74 -15.96
CA LYS A 80 -19.51 -5.17 -17.05
C LYS A 80 -20.70 -6.10 -17.23
N THR A 81 -21.83 -5.77 -16.62
CA THR A 81 -23.10 -6.34 -17.04
C THR A 81 -23.71 -5.34 -18.01
N GLN A 82 -23.88 -5.84 -19.22
CA GLN A 82 -24.55 -5.21 -20.35
C GLN A 82 -26.06 -5.12 -20.11
#